data_AF-A0AAD7A7M2-F1
#
_entry.id   AF-A0AAD7A7M2-F1
#
_cell.length_a   1.000
_cell.length_b   1.000
_cell.length_c   1.000
_cell.angle_alpha   90.00
_cell.angle_beta   90.00
_cell.angle_gamma   90.00
#
_symmetry.space_group_name_H-M   'P 1'
#
loop_
_entity.id
_entity.type
_entity.pdbx_description
1 polymer ?
#
loop_
_entity_poly.entity_id
_entity_poly.type
_entity_poly.pdbx_seq_one_letter_code
_entity_poly.pdbx_strand_id
1 'polypeptide(L)'
;YKCIYVHYTSLEDWTDKCDILRCNPDFQVNSEQRFDSVVVNMDDDPLSCARMLYLFRCYLPSDREEDVALVRFFKKSRWQPKTAWKNCRVLEDGRTRFILPRYFTRGVHLINAFGCKKESSTFYLNDLVDADWFLRAGN
;
A
#
# COMPACT_ATOMS: atom_id res chain seq x y z
N TYR A 1 -14.10 -0.62 -11.15
CA TYR A 1 -13.26 -0.12 -10.04
C TYR A 1 -13.33 -1.09 -8.88
N LYS A 2 -12.18 -1.49 -8.32
CA LYS A 2 -12.11 -2.46 -7.21
C LYS A 2 -11.47 -1.81 -5.98
N CYS A 3 -12.12 -1.96 -4.84
CA CYS A 3 -11.62 -1.50 -3.55
C CYS A 3 -11.85 -2.55 -2.45
N ILE A 4 -11.13 -2.37 -1.35
CA ILE A 4 -11.34 -3.11 -0.11
C ILE A 4 -11.35 -2.13 1.07
N TYR A 5 -12.19 -2.40 2.06
CA TYR A 5 -12.29 -1.66 3.30
C TYR A 5 -11.48 -2.40 4.36
N VAL A 6 -10.47 -1.74 4.93
CA VAL A 6 -9.60 -2.32 5.97
C VAL A 6 -9.91 -1.62 7.27
N HIS A 7 -10.47 -2.36 8.22
CA HIS A 7 -10.78 -1.87 9.55
C HIS A 7 -9.64 -2.18 10.51
N TYR A 8 -9.22 -1.19 11.31
CA TYR A 8 -8.16 -1.36 12.29
C TYR A 8 -8.35 -0.42 13.48
N THR A 9 -7.83 -0.79 14.64
CA THR A 9 -7.77 0.10 15.79
C THR A 9 -6.45 0.85 15.76
N SER A 10 -6.51 2.18 15.77
CA SER A 10 -5.32 3.04 15.81
C SER A 10 -4.62 2.88 17.16
N LEU A 11 -3.29 2.74 17.15
CA LEU A 11 -2.49 2.72 18.38
C LEU A 11 -2.14 4.12 18.90
N GLU A 12 -2.46 5.16 18.12
CA GLU A 12 -2.24 6.55 18.53
C GLU A 12 -3.36 7.05 19.45
N ASP A 13 -4.61 6.82 19.04
CA ASP A 13 -5.80 7.33 19.73
C ASP A 13 -6.74 6.22 20.25
N TRP A 14 -6.41 4.95 20.01
CA TRP A 14 -7.19 3.77 20.42
C TRP A 14 -8.61 3.73 19.85
N THR A 15 -8.86 4.45 18.75
CA THR A 15 -10.15 4.44 18.07
C THR A 15 -10.16 3.53 16.85
N ASP A 16 -11.33 3.00 16.52
CA ASP A 16 -11.53 2.23 15.29
C ASP A 16 -11.51 3.15 14.07
N LYS A 17 -10.71 2.77 13.09
CA LYS A 17 -10.53 3.46 11.80
C LYS A 17 -10.87 2.50 10.66
N CYS A 18 -11.08 3.07 9.48
CA CYS A 18 -11.35 2.33 8.26
C CYS A 18 -10.62 3.00 7.09
N ASP A 19 -9.74 2.26 6.43
CA ASP A 19 -9.09 2.70 5.20
C ASP A 19 -9.74 2.09 3.97
N ILE A 20 -9.99 2.91 2.95
CA ILE A 20 -10.49 2.45 1.65
C ILE A 20 -9.31 2.32 0.69
N LEU A 21 -8.88 1.09 0.41
CA LEU A 21 -7.78 0.80 -0.51
C LEU A 21 -8.30 0.48 -1.90
N ARG A 22 -7.69 1.07 -2.93
CA ARG A 22 -8.11 0.97 -4.33
C ARG A 22 -7.00 0.37 -5.20
N CYS A 23 -7.40 -0.39 -6.22
CA CYS A 23 -6.49 -0.96 -7.23
C CYS A 23 -7.06 -0.77 -8.64
N ASN A 24 -7.10 0.48 -9.08
CA ASN A 24 -7.75 0.89 -10.33
C ASN A 24 -6.69 1.24 -11.39
N PRO A 25 -6.54 0.43 -12.46
CA PRO A 25 -5.61 0.73 -13.55
C PRO A 25 -6.06 1.91 -14.43
N ASP A 26 -7.31 2.35 -14.32
CA ASP A 26 -7.90 3.42 -15.12
C ASP A 26 -8.77 4.29 -14.19
N PHE A 27 -8.13 5.10 -13.34
CA PHE A 27 -8.79 5.78 -12.22
C PHE A 27 -9.35 7.15 -12.59
N GLN A 28 -8.63 7.93 -13.40
CA GLN A 28 -9.03 9.28 -13.84
C GLN A 28 -9.28 9.34 -15.34
N VAL A 29 -9.85 10.47 -15.81
CA VAL A 29 -10.17 10.74 -17.23
C VAL A 29 -8.97 10.52 -18.17
N ASN A 30 -7.74 10.75 -17.69
CA ASN A 30 -6.51 10.57 -18.46
C ASN A 30 -5.89 9.16 -18.32
N SER A 31 -6.66 8.18 -17.83
CA SER A 31 -6.20 6.81 -17.55
C SER A 31 -5.01 6.72 -16.60
N GLU A 32 -4.98 7.62 -15.62
CA GLU A 32 -4.02 7.55 -14.53
C GLU A 32 -4.32 6.35 -13.63
N GLN A 33 -3.28 5.60 -13.29
CA GLN A 33 -3.38 4.42 -12.43
C GLN A 33 -3.40 4.83 -10.97
N ARG A 34 -4.31 4.23 -10.18
CA ARG A 34 -4.35 4.35 -8.72
C ARG A 34 -4.24 2.98 -8.06
N PHE A 35 -3.07 2.72 -7.51
CA PHE A 35 -2.78 1.54 -6.70
C PHE A 35 -2.35 1.98 -5.31
N ASP A 36 -3.29 1.89 -4.36
CA ASP A 36 -3.02 2.24 -2.97
C ASP A 36 -2.06 1.22 -2.35
N SER A 37 -1.27 1.68 -1.38
CA SER A 37 -0.30 0.84 -0.67
C SER A 37 -0.79 0.49 0.73
N VAL A 38 -0.34 -0.64 1.24
CA VAL A 38 -0.84 -1.28 2.45
C VAL A 38 0.32 -1.79 3.30
N VAL A 39 0.14 -1.72 4.62
CA VAL A 39 0.95 -2.43 5.60
C VAL A 39 0.46 -3.86 5.68
N VAL A 40 1.37 -4.80 5.47
CA VAL A 40 1.10 -6.24 5.53
C VAL A 40 1.79 -6.83 6.75
N ASN A 41 1.02 -7.56 7.54
CA ASN A 41 1.51 -8.36 8.64
C ASN A 41 1.23 -9.83 8.34
N MET A 42 2.25 -10.57 7.90
CA MET A 42 2.18 -12.03 7.78
C MET A 42 2.88 -12.61 9.00
N ASP A 43 2.28 -13.59 9.67
CA ASP A 43 2.65 -14.04 11.02
C ASP A 43 4.14 -14.37 11.20
N ASP A 44 4.83 -14.78 10.13
CA ASP A 44 6.24 -15.18 10.14
C ASP A 44 7.22 -14.10 9.62
N ASP A 45 6.73 -12.96 9.13
CA ASP A 45 7.54 -11.92 8.47
C ASP A 45 7.49 -10.58 9.23
N PRO A 46 8.58 -9.80 9.25
CA PRO A 46 8.54 -8.44 9.77
C PRO A 46 7.54 -7.60 8.98
N LEU A 47 6.85 -6.70 9.68
CA LEU A 47 5.89 -5.76 9.12
C LEU A 47 6.43 -5.13 7.84
N SER A 48 5.72 -5.35 6.73
CA SER A 48 6.18 -5.00 5.39
C SER A 48 5.16 -4.08 4.71
N CYS A 49 5.59 -3.34 3.69
CA CYS A 49 4.67 -2.57 2.85
C CYS A 49 4.49 -3.27 1.52
N ALA A 50 3.30 -3.16 0.93
CA ALA A 50 3.03 -3.64 -0.41
C ALA A 50 2.09 -2.69 -1.16
N ARG A 51 2.16 -2.67 -2.50
CA ARG A 51 1.21 -1.99 -3.37
C ARG A 51 0.15 -2.97 -3.84
N MET A 52 -1.13 -2.64 -3.65
CA MET A 52 -2.23 -3.49 -4.11
C MET A 52 -2.46 -3.27 -5.60
N LEU A 53 -2.20 -4.30 -6.40
CA LEU A 53 -2.30 -4.21 -7.86
C LEU A 53 -3.67 -4.69 -8.36
N TYR A 54 -4.21 -5.76 -7.80
CA TYR A 54 -5.51 -6.31 -8.18
C TYR A 54 -6.19 -7.00 -7.00
N LEU A 55 -7.51 -7.07 -7.06
CA LEU A 55 -8.35 -7.84 -6.14
C LEU A 55 -9.17 -8.86 -6.94
N PHE A 56 -9.19 -10.10 -6.48
CA PHE A 56 -9.92 -11.21 -7.08
C PHE A 56 -10.88 -11.78 -6.05
N ARG A 57 -12.10 -12.10 -6.48
CA ARG A 57 -12.99 -12.96 -5.72
C ARG A 57 -12.83 -14.37 -6.24
N CYS A 58 -12.41 -15.28 -5.38
CA CYS A 58 -12.19 -16.67 -5.71
C CYS A 58 -13.34 -17.51 -5.15
N TYR A 59 -13.86 -18.42 -5.99
CA TYR A 59 -14.87 -19.40 -5.60
C TYR A 59 -14.16 -20.73 -5.39
N LEU A 60 -14.16 -21.23 -4.16
CA LEU A 60 -13.51 -22.48 -3.80
C LEU A 60 -14.45 -23.67 -4.05
N PRO A 61 -13.92 -24.89 -4.29
CA PRO A 61 -14.76 -26.10 -4.43
C PRO A 61 -15.64 -26.41 -3.20
N SER A 62 -15.37 -25.78 -2.06
CA SER A 62 -16.14 -25.87 -0.83
C SER A 62 -17.35 -24.92 -0.79
N ASP A 63 -17.69 -24.28 -1.91
CA ASP A 63 -18.69 -23.19 -2.02
C ASP A 63 -18.37 -21.97 -1.16
N ARG A 64 -17.13 -21.86 -0.68
CA ARG A 64 -16.65 -20.66 0.03
C ARG A 64 -16.14 -19.64 -0.97
N GLU A 65 -16.48 -18.38 -0.71
CA GLU A 65 -15.92 -17.23 -1.39
C GLU A 65 -14.78 -16.65 -0.56
N GLU A 66 -13.64 -16.39 -1.20
CA GLU A 66 -12.49 -15.77 -0.55
C GLU A 66 -11.92 -14.68 -1.47
N ASP A 67 -11.61 -13.53 -0.90
CA ASP A 67 -10.91 -12.48 -1.63
C ASP A 67 -9.40 -12.73 -1.60
N VAL A 68 -8.75 -12.56 -2.75
CA VAL A 68 -7.30 -12.66 -2.91
C VAL A 68 -6.78 -11.40 -3.56
N ALA A 69 -5.76 -10.79 -2.95
CA ALA A 69 -5.10 -9.62 -3.51
C ALA A 69 -3.80 -10.02 -4.21
N LEU A 70 -3.57 -9.49 -5.41
CA LEU A 70 -2.23 -9.45 -6.00
C LEU A 70 -1.54 -8.18 -5.51
N VAL A 71 -0.46 -8.34 -4.77
CA VAL A 71 0.31 -7.23 -4.22
C VAL A 71 1.75 -7.27 -4.71
N ARG A 72 2.36 -6.09 -4.86
CA ARG A 72 3.81 -5.95 -5.04
C ARG A 72 4.43 -5.50 -3.73
N PHE A 73 5.19 -6.38 -3.09
CA PHE A 73 5.92 -6.03 -1.88
C PHE A 73 7.00 -5.02 -2.18
N PHE A 74 7.21 -4.10 -1.26
CA PHE A 74 8.35 -3.20 -1.26
C PHE A 74 9.53 -3.84 -0.52
N LYS A 75 10.75 -3.51 -0.94
CA LYS A 75 11.99 -3.86 -0.26
C LYS A 75 12.73 -2.60 0.13
N LYS A 76 13.63 -2.68 1.10
CA LYS A 76 14.52 -1.56 1.44
C LYS A 76 15.37 -1.18 0.23
N SER A 77 15.37 0.11 -0.12
CA SER A 77 16.22 0.64 -1.19
C SER A 77 17.70 0.55 -0.81
N ARG A 78 18.56 0.32 -1.80
CA ARG A 78 20.03 0.47 -1.64
C ARG A 78 20.46 1.92 -1.78
N TRP A 79 19.66 2.74 -2.45
CA TRP A 79 19.90 4.17 -2.59
C TRP A 79 19.51 4.91 -1.30
N GLN A 80 20.25 5.97 -0.99
CA GLN A 80 19.97 6.84 0.15
C GLN A 80 19.96 8.31 -0.31
N PRO A 81 19.05 9.14 0.24
CA PRO A 81 19.09 10.56 -0.02
C PRO A 81 20.36 11.19 0.56
N LYS A 82 20.84 12.26 -0.08
CA LYS A 82 21.96 13.05 0.45
C LYS A 82 21.64 13.65 1.81
N THR A 83 20.40 14.06 2.01
CA THR A 83 19.90 14.58 3.28
C THR A 83 18.97 13.54 3.90
N ALA A 84 19.52 12.66 4.72
CA ALA A 84 18.73 11.72 5.50
C ALA A 84 18.16 12.40 6.75
N TRP A 85 16.88 12.18 7.04
CA TRP A 85 16.25 12.56 8.31
C TRP A 85 15.98 11.33 9.17
N LYS A 86 15.73 11.55 10.46
CA LYS A 86 15.42 10.47 11.41
C LYS A 86 14.19 9.69 10.90
N ASN A 87 14.29 8.37 10.87
CA ASN A 87 13.26 7.45 10.36
C ASN A 87 12.94 7.58 8.86
N CYS A 88 13.81 8.21 8.06
CA CYS A 88 13.69 8.20 6.60
C CYS A 88 13.81 6.75 6.07
N ARG A 89 12.67 6.12 5.76
CA ARG A 89 12.66 4.80 5.11
C ARG A 89 12.46 4.98 3.61
N VAL A 90 13.41 4.47 2.86
CA VAL A 90 13.36 4.45 1.39
C VAL A 90 13.12 3.03 0.93
N LEU A 91 12.11 2.86 0.08
CA LEU A 91 11.62 1.59 -0.40
C LEU A 91 11.73 1.52 -1.92
N GLU A 92 11.86 0.32 -2.44
CA GLU A 92 11.84 0.04 -3.88
C GLU A 92 10.83 -1.07 -4.18
N ASP A 93 10.36 -1.10 -5.42
CA ASP A 93 9.55 -2.21 -5.92
C ASP A 93 10.30 -3.55 -5.75
N GLY A 94 9.62 -4.51 -5.12
CA GLY A 94 10.09 -5.86 -4.88
C GLY A 94 9.33 -6.88 -5.71
N ARG A 95 9.00 -8.01 -5.08
CA ARG A 95 8.34 -9.14 -5.75
C ARG A 95 6.82 -9.03 -5.65
N THR A 96 6.16 -9.50 -6.69
CA THR A 96 4.70 -9.62 -6.71
C THR A 96 4.27 -10.97 -6.13
N ARG A 97 3.22 -11.00 -5.31
CA ARG A 97 2.67 -12.21 -4.68
C ARG A 97 1.15 -12.08 -4.54
N PHE A 98 0.47 -13.22 -4.54
CA PHE A 98 -0.91 -13.30 -4.09
C PHE A 98 -0.93 -13.49 -2.58
N ILE A 99 -1.73 -12.69 -1.87
CA ILE A 99 -1.95 -12.82 -0.43
C ILE A 99 -3.42 -12.61 -0.09
N LEU A 100 -3.83 -13.14 1.06
CA LEU A 100 -5.18 -12.92 1.58
C LEU A 100 -5.27 -11.52 2.20
N PRO A 101 -6.33 -10.74 1.93
CA PRO A 101 -6.49 -9.42 2.51
C PRO A 101 -6.59 -9.39 4.05
N ARG A 102 -6.83 -10.53 4.71
CA ARG A 102 -6.73 -10.64 6.17
C ARG A 102 -5.36 -10.26 6.75
N TYR A 103 -4.31 -10.29 5.92
CA TYR A 103 -2.97 -9.85 6.31
C TYR A 103 -2.77 -8.33 6.15
N PHE A 104 -3.76 -7.60 5.65
CA PHE A 104 -3.72 -6.14 5.57
C PHE A 104 -4.00 -5.54 6.93
N THR A 105 -3.10 -4.67 7.39
CA THR A 105 -3.28 -3.96 8.66
C THR A 105 -3.94 -2.60 8.42
N ARG A 106 -3.39 -1.78 7.53
CA ARG A 106 -3.92 -0.45 7.16
C ARG A 106 -3.26 0.07 5.91
N GLY A 107 -3.81 1.12 5.32
CA GLY A 107 -3.20 1.89 4.25
C GLY A 107 -1.90 2.56 4.67
N VAL A 108 -1.04 2.80 3.68
CA VAL A 108 0.20 3.55 3.86
C VAL A 108 0.51 4.40 2.65
N HIS A 109 1.03 5.60 2.89
CA HIS A 109 1.34 6.55 1.83
C HIS A 109 2.82 6.47 1.43
N LEU A 110 3.07 6.45 0.12
CA LEU A 110 4.39 6.37 -0.47
C LEU A 110 4.55 7.49 -1.50
N ILE A 111 5.66 8.22 -1.40
CA ILE A 111 5.97 9.36 -2.27
C ILE A 111 7.17 9.00 -3.13
N ASN A 112 7.17 9.35 -4.42
CA ASN A 112 8.34 9.14 -5.27
C ASN A 112 9.58 9.80 -4.66
N ALA A 113 10.69 9.05 -4.62
CA ALA A 113 11.93 9.52 -4.05
C ALA A 113 12.66 10.42 -5.04
N PHE A 114 12.48 11.73 -4.87
CA PHE A 114 13.16 12.76 -5.66
C PHE A 114 14.69 12.72 -5.48
N GLY A 115 15.42 12.99 -6.56
CA GLY A 115 16.88 12.98 -6.58
C GLY A 115 17.50 11.58 -6.72
N CYS A 116 16.69 10.53 -6.87
CA CYS A 116 17.15 9.20 -7.24
C CYS A 116 17.17 9.07 -8.77
N LYS A 117 18.06 8.28 -9.38
CA LYS A 117 17.98 8.03 -10.85
C LYS A 117 16.78 7.16 -11.24
N LYS A 118 16.17 6.48 -10.28
CA LYS A 118 15.08 5.51 -10.45
C LYS A 118 13.80 5.96 -9.73
N GLU A 119 13.48 7.26 -9.74
CA GLU A 119 12.38 7.87 -8.98
C GLU A 119 11.04 7.16 -9.16
N SER A 120 10.77 6.59 -10.35
CA SER A 120 9.54 5.84 -10.65
C SER A 120 9.41 4.50 -9.91
N SER A 121 10.49 4.03 -9.26
CA SER A 121 10.56 2.72 -8.58
C SER A 121 11.17 2.81 -7.19
N THR A 122 11.43 4.02 -6.69
CA THR A 122 12.01 4.29 -5.37
C THR A 122 11.10 5.29 -4.66
N PHE A 123 10.75 5.00 -3.41
CA PHE A 123 9.71 5.73 -2.68
C PHE A 123 10.16 6.05 -1.26
N TYR A 124 9.81 7.25 -0.78
CA TYR A 124 9.82 7.56 0.64
C TYR A 124 8.55 7.03 1.29
N LEU A 125 8.72 6.32 2.42
CA LEU A 125 7.61 6.00 3.31
C LEU A 125 7.18 7.27 4.04
N ASN A 126 5.93 7.67 3.84
CA ASN A 126 5.29 8.73 4.61
C ASN A 126 4.20 8.14 5.49
N ASP A 127 4.52 7.97 6.77
CA ASP A 127 3.61 7.40 7.76
C ASP A 127 3.01 8.45 8.69
N LEU A 128 3.16 9.74 8.36
CA LEU A 128 2.74 10.87 9.19
C LEU A 128 1.47 11.56 8.66
N VAL A 129 1.00 11.17 7.49
CA VAL A 129 -0.10 11.85 6.79
C VAL A 129 -1.27 10.89 6.66
N ASP A 130 -2.45 11.37 7.05
CA ASP A 130 -3.76 10.72 6.82
C ASP A 130 -3.86 10.31 5.34
N ALA A 131 -4.13 9.04 5.06
CA ALA A 131 -4.24 8.53 3.69
C ALA A 131 -5.33 9.26 2.88
N ASP A 132 -6.31 9.85 3.56
CA ASP A 132 -7.37 10.67 2.96
C ASP A 132 -6.93 12.09 2.62
N TRP A 133 -5.73 12.53 3.02
CA TRP A 133 -5.23 13.87 2.66
C TRP A 133 -5.19 14.07 1.14
N PHE A 134 -4.86 13.02 0.37
CA PHE A 134 -4.89 13.08 -1.09
C PHE A 134 -6.30 13.30 -1.67
N LEU A 135 -7.35 12.85 -0.97
CA LEU A 135 -8.74 13.12 -1.36
C LEU A 135 -9.20 14.53 -0.96
N ARG A 136 -8.59 15.12 0.10
CA ARG A 136 -8.95 16.44 0.64
C ARG A 136 -8.14 17.59 0.02
N ALA A 137 -6.96 17.31 -0.51
CA ALA A 137 -6.07 18.33 -1.08
C ALA A 137 -6.54 18.86 -2.45
N GLY A 138 -7.64 18.34 -3.00
CA GLY A 138 -8.26 18.83 -4.23
C GLY A 138 -7.40 18.54 -5.46
N ASN A 139 -7.73 17.45 -6.15
CA ASN A 139 -7.38 17.28 -7.56
C ASN A 139 -8.65 17.35 -8.39
#